data_AF-A0A534Q007-F1
#
_entry.id   AF-A0A534Q007-F1
#
_cell.length_a   1.000
_cell.length_b   1.000
_cell.length_c   1.000
_cell.angle_alpha   90.00
_cell.angle_beta   90.00
_cell.angle_gamma   90.00
#
_symmetry.space_group_name_H-M   'P 1'
#
loop_
_entity.id
_entity.type
_entity.pdbx_description
1 polymer ?
#
loop_
_entity_poly.entity_id
_entity_poly.type
_entity_poly.pdbx_seq_one_letter_code
_entity_poly.pdbx_strand_id
1 'polypeptide(L)' 'MIFEEVRAGGCLSYLVGCPETCGAVLIDPELSQIDRYLALAAK' A
#
# COMPACT_ATOMS: atom_id res chain seq x y z
N MET A 1 2.58 -13.12 -3.66
CA MET A 1 1.98 -12.29 -2.60
C MET A 1 2.69 -10.96 -2.62
N ILE A 2 1.95 -9.86 -2.82
CA ILE A 2 2.47 -8.49 -2.75
C ILE A 2 2.23 -8.02 -1.31
N PHE A 3 3.27 -7.53 -0.65
CA PHE A 3 3.18 -7.01 0.71
C PHE A 3 4.17 -5.85 0.87
N GLU A 4 3.65 -4.66 1.11
CA GLU A 4 4.47 -3.45 1.30
C GLU A 4 3.99 -2.70 2.55
N GLU A 5 4.94 -2.30 3.38
CA GLU A 5 4.69 -1.55 4.62
C GLU A 5 5.08 -0.08 4.41
N VAL A 6 4.19 0.84 4.82
CA VAL A 6 4.42 2.28 4.74
C VAL A 6 4.26 2.91 6.11
N ARG A 7 5.36 3.45 6.65
CA ARG A 7 5.37 4.23 7.89
C ARG A 7 5.36 5.71 7.57
N ALA A 8 4.47 6.46 8.22
CA ALA A 8 4.40 7.92 8.14
C ALA A 8 3.87 8.52 9.44
N GLY A 9 4.67 9.34 10.12
CA GLY A 9 4.19 10.19 11.22
C GLY A 9 3.52 9.47 12.41
N GLY A 10 3.75 8.16 12.57
CA GLY A 10 3.08 7.33 13.59
C GLY A 10 1.98 6.42 13.04
N CYS A 11 1.53 6.62 11.81
CA CYS A 11 0.67 5.69 11.08
C CYS A 11 1.51 4.57 10.45
N LEU A 12 0.89 3.40 10.37
CA LEU A 12 1.47 2.19 9.82
C LEU A 12 0.46 1.56 8.84
N SER A 13 0.68 1.83 7.57
CA SER A 13 -0.19 1.38 6.48
C SER A 13 0.38 0.14 5.80
N TYR A 14 -0.50 -0.68 5.23
CA TYR A 14 -0.11 -1.89 4.50
C TYR A 14 -0.78 -1.94 3.14
N LEU A 15 -0.01 -2.25 2.11
CA LEU A 15 -0.52 -2.67 0.80
C LEU A 15 -0.35 -4.18 0.67
N VAL A 16 -1.46 -4.90 0.54
CA VAL A 16 -1.47 -6.35 0.39
C VAL A 16 -2.16 -6.73 -0.90
N GLY A 17 -1.53 -7.52 -1.75
CA GLY A 17 -2.05 -7.85 -3.08
C GLY A 17 -1.78 -9.27 -3.55
N CYS A 18 -2.58 -9.69 -4.53
CA CYS A 18 -2.44 -10.95 -5.24
C CYS A 18 -1.79 -10.69 -6.61
N PRO A 19 -0.61 -11.26 -6.89
CA PRO A 19 0.07 -11.03 -8.17
C PRO A 19 -0.62 -11.70 -9.36
N GLU A 20 -1.49 -12.70 -9.13
CA GLU A 20 -2.18 -13.42 -10.21
C GLU A 20 -3.38 -12.65 -10.75
N THR A 21 -4.10 -11.94 -9.88
CA THR A 21 -5.30 -11.17 -10.24
C THR A 21 -5.03 -9.66 -10.36
N CYS A 22 -3.84 -9.21 -9.95
CA CYS A 22 -3.50 -7.80 -9.75
C CYS A 22 -4.47 -7.05 -8.81
N GLY A 23 -5.23 -7.77 -7.99
CA GLY A 23 -6.09 -7.20 -6.96
C GLY A 23 -5.29 -6.90 -5.69
N ALA A 24 -5.51 -5.73 -5.10
CA ALA A 24 -4.85 -5.32 -3.85
C ALA A 24 -5.81 -4.57 -2.91
N VAL A 25 -5.48 -4.57 -1.63
CA VAL A 25 -6.12 -3.80 -0.57
C VAL A 25 -5.10 -2.92 0.14
N LEU A 26 -5.51 -1.70 0.48
CA LEU A 26 -4.74 -0.75 1.26
C LEU A 26 -5.38 -0.61 2.64
N ILE A 27 -4.58 -0.81 3.70
CA ILE A 27 -5.03 -0.83 5.10
C ILE A 27 -4.42 0.38 5.82
N ASP A 28 -5.25 1.08 6.60
CA ASP A 28 -4.91 2.26 7.39
C ASP A 28 -4.15 3.36 6.60
N PRO A 29 -4.71 3.86 5.48
CA PRO A 29 -4.01 4.83 4.65
C PRO A 29 -3.89 6.18 5.36
N GLU A 30 -2.67 6.69 5.47
CA GLU A 30 -2.43 8.08 5.82
C GLU A 30 -2.48 8.93 4.54
N LEU A 31 -3.34 9.94 4.50
CA LEU A 31 -3.71 10.62 3.26
C LEU A 31 -2.52 11.33 2.59
N SER A 32 -1.54 11.83 3.36
CA SER A 32 -0.36 12.49 2.80
C SER A 32 0.57 11.53 2.03
N GLN A 33 0.41 10.22 2.17
CA GLN A 33 1.18 9.20 1.48
C GLN A 33 0.52 8.66 0.20
N ILE A 34 -0.54 9.30 -0.30
CA ILE A 34 -1.31 8.78 -1.45
C ILE A 34 -0.45 8.45 -2.68
N ASP A 35 0.48 9.33 -3.04
CA ASP A 35 1.38 9.13 -4.19
C ASP A 35 2.29 7.92 -3.99
N ARG A 36 2.73 7.68 -2.75
CA ARG A 36 3.56 6.54 -2.39
C ARG A 36 2.76 5.24 -2.52
N TYR A 37 1.50 5.21 -2.10
CA TYR A 37 0.64 4.04 -2.27
C TYR A 37 0.37 3.74 -3.76
N LEU A 38 0.11 4.76 -4.57
CA LEU A 38 -0.07 4.60 -6.01
C LEU A 38 1.18 4.02 -6.68
N ALA A 39 2.36 4.52 -6.31
CA ALA A 39 3.62 3.99 -6.82
C ALA A 39 3.85 2.53 -6.44
N LEU A 40 3.49 2.13 -5.21
CA LEU A 40 3.60 0.73 -4.76
C LEU A 40 2.59 -0.18 -5.45
N ALA A 41 1.38 0.30 -5.73
CA ALA A 41 0.34 -0.45 -6.42
C ALA A 41 0.61 -0.64 -7.92
N ALA A 42 1.48 0.18 -8.52
CA ALA A 42 1.85 0.12 -9.93
C ALA A 42 3.07 -0.76 -10.24
N LYS A 43 3.67 -1.40 -9.23
CA LYS A 43 4.75 -2.40 -9.39
C LYS A 43 4.23 -3.69 -10.01
#